data_AF-A0A0V1MII0-F1
#
_entry.id   AF-A0A0V1MII0-F1
#
_cell.length_a   1.000
_cell.length_b   1.000
_cell.length_c   1.000
_cell.angle_alpha   90.00
_cell.angle_beta   90.00
_cell.angle_gamma   90.00
#
_symmetry.space_group_name_H-M   'P 1'
#
loop_
_entity.id
_entity.type
_entity.pdbx_description
1 polymer ?
#
loop_
_entity_poly.entity_id
_entity_poly.type
_entity_poly.pdbx_seq_one_letter_code
_entity_poly.pdbx_strand_id
1 'polypeptide(L)'
;MATLIFLERQCSFGKIAFAKWIGTCLNSDSFRCCSTSNEANSTVQSTDVQEYDTAQKLEIEQLDISRMSHWHRMKVNCECPPMDEFRWQRTREALRKRYALYGRASGVDPGLLWPSSAELAEQQLEDDLWRPKLVETIEMEKAEAERKQQDRKNRMHAIELNLKNYGNLLKEYESRIQKKNAEALAIKLEKERKIREIQDFLGYAADPTDPKVVEYLEKKKQEEKKAAKLARKKAMETKLIAQVQSNMNN
;
A
#
# COMPACT_ATOMS: atom_id res chain seq x y z
N MET A 1 7.73 -13.16 -15.84
CA MET A 1 7.58 -12.95 -14.38
C MET A 1 8.18 -11.60 -14.03
N ALA A 2 7.47 -10.51 -14.31
CA ALA A 2 7.90 -9.16 -13.97
C ALA A 2 6.73 -8.46 -13.28
N THR A 3 6.91 -8.15 -11.99
CA THR A 3 5.92 -7.57 -11.10
C THR A 3 5.92 -6.04 -11.21
N LEU A 4 4.76 -5.52 -11.65
CA LEU A 4 4.03 -4.35 -11.15
C LEU A 4 4.82 -3.19 -10.53
N ILE A 5 4.90 -2.08 -11.26
CA ILE A 5 5.08 -0.74 -10.70
C ILE A 5 3.75 0.00 -10.86
N PHE A 6 3.13 0.31 -9.72
CA PHE A 6 1.93 1.13 -9.58
C PHE A 6 2.35 2.61 -9.75
N LEU A 7 1.81 3.31 -10.74
CA LEU A 7 1.90 4.76 -10.83
C LEU A 7 0.50 5.35 -10.90
N GLU A 8 0.16 6.11 -9.86
CA GLU A 8 -1.01 6.96 -9.77
C GLU A 8 -1.10 7.88 -10.99
N ARG A 9 -2.21 7.77 -11.73
CA ARG A 9 -2.62 8.78 -12.71
C ARG A 9 -4.01 9.28 -12.35
N GLN A 10 -4.02 10.59 -12.17
CA GLN A 10 -5.13 11.43 -11.78
C GLN A 10 -6.36 11.18 -12.66
N CYS A 11 -7.50 10.93 -12.02
CA CYS A 11 -8.81 10.87 -12.64
C CYS A 11 -9.23 12.27 -13.11
N SER A 12 -9.22 12.50 -14.42
CA SER A 12 -9.98 13.58 -15.05
C SER A 12 -11.19 12.97 -15.77
N PHE A 13 -12.28 12.74 -15.03
CA PHE A 13 -13.57 12.40 -15.61
C PHE A 13 -14.43 13.66 -15.73
N GLY A 14 -14.90 13.87 -16.96
CA GLY A 14 -15.61 15.04 -17.43
C GLY A 14 -16.88 15.36 -16.65
N LYS A 15 -17.14 16.66 -16.56
CA LYS A 15 -18.38 17.26 -16.08
C LYS A 15 -19.51 16.88 -17.03
N ILE A 16 -20.31 15.88 -16.65
CA ILE A 16 -21.62 15.64 -17.26
C ILE A 16 -22.63 16.37 -16.37
N ALA A 17 -23.16 17.48 -16.88
CA ALA A 17 -24.25 18.21 -16.27
C ALA A 17 -25.55 17.41 -16.41
N PHE A 18 -25.93 16.70 -15.36
CA PHE A 18 -27.33 16.32 -15.13
C PHE A 18 -27.93 17.34 -14.17
N ALA A 19 -28.56 18.37 -14.74
CA ALA A 19 -29.49 19.22 -14.01
C ALA A 19 -30.72 18.37 -13.65
N LYS A 20 -30.64 17.63 -12.55
CA LYS A 20 -31.80 17.00 -11.93
C LYS A 20 -32.33 17.98 -10.90
N TRP A 21 -33.36 18.70 -11.32
CA TRP A 21 -34.28 19.43 -10.46
C TRP A 21 -34.87 18.43 -9.45
N ILE A 22 -34.23 18.34 -8.29
CA ILE A 22 -34.85 17.82 -7.08
C ILE A 22 -35.12 19.06 -6.26
N GLY A 23 -36.36 19.52 -6.32
CA GLY A 23 -36.87 20.48 -5.35
C GLY A 23 -36.62 19.90 -3.97
N THR A 24 -35.62 20.41 -3.28
CA THR A 24 -35.51 20.31 -1.85
C THR A 24 -36.64 21.13 -1.26
N CYS A 25 -37.84 20.56 -1.21
CA CYS A 25 -38.77 20.88 -0.15
C CYS A 25 -38.13 20.33 1.12
N LEU A 26 -37.30 21.18 1.75
CA LEU A 26 -37.01 21.09 3.16
C LEU A 26 -38.33 21.20 3.91
N ASN A 27 -39.07 20.09 4.02
CA ASN A 27 -39.94 19.89 5.16
C ASN A 27 -38.99 19.67 6.32
N SER A 28 -38.74 20.74 7.07
CA SER A 28 -38.20 20.68 8.42
C SER A 28 -39.18 19.91 9.30
N ASP A 29 -39.17 18.58 9.20
CA ASP A 29 -39.83 17.68 10.13
C ASP A 29 -39.02 17.68 11.44
N SER A 30 -39.07 18.81 12.14
CA SER A 30 -38.68 18.90 13.55
C SER A 30 -39.94 19.08 14.38
N PHE A 31 -40.90 18.15 14.25
CA PHE A 31 -41.94 17.95 15.26
C PHE A 31 -41.30 17.28 16.48
N ARG A 32 -40.48 18.04 17.20
CA ARG A 32 -40.00 17.66 18.52
C ARG A 32 -41.12 18.00 19.49
N CYS A 33 -42.05 17.08 19.67
CA CYS A 33 -43.16 17.23 20.59
C CYS A 33 -42.64 17.07 22.03
N CYS A 34 -42.02 18.12 22.56
CA CYS A 34 -41.60 18.18 23.96
C CYS A 34 -42.85 18.24 24.84
N SER A 35 -43.19 17.12 25.49
CA SER A 35 -44.23 17.08 26.51
C SER A 35 -43.69 17.68 27.81
N THR A 36 -44.20 18.84 28.21
CA THR A 36 -44.11 19.33 29.59
C THR A 36 -45.09 18.51 30.42
N SER A 37 -44.59 17.87 31.48
CA SER A 37 -45.40 17.08 32.41
C SER A 37 -46.31 18.00 33.23
N ASN A 38 -47.62 17.92 33.03
CA ASN A 38 -48.57 18.26 34.08
C ASN A 38 -48.77 17.01 34.94
N GLU A 39 -48.16 17.01 36.13
CA GLU A 39 -48.50 16.10 37.21
C GLU A 39 -49.89 16.48 37.76
N ALA A 40 -50.87 15.61 37.55
CA ALA A 40 -52.10 15.62 38.33
C ALA A 40 -52.48 14.17 38.63
N ASN A 41 -52.06 13.72 39.81
CA ASN A 41 -52.64 12.56 40.47
C ASN A 41 -54.10 12.88 40.80
N SER A 42 -55.05 12.13 40.22
CA SER A 42 -56.38 11.99 40.80
C SER A 42 -56.85 10.56 40.64
N THR A 43 -56.63 9.78 41.68
CA THR A 43 -57.41 8.58 42.00
C THR A 43 -58.87 8.98 42.13
N VAL A 44 -59.70 8.66 41.14
CA VAL A 44 -61.14 8.61 41.28
C VAL A 44 -61.64 7.35 40.58
N GLN A 45 -62.10 6.39 41.38
CA GLN A 45 -62.92 5.28 40.92
C GLN A 45 -64.25 5.86 40.44
N SER A 46 -64.60 5.65 39.17
CA SER A 46 -65.97 5.85 38.65
C SER A 46 -66.13 5.01 37.39
N THR A 47 -66.88 3.93 37.49
CA THR A 47 -67.19 2.99 36.40
C THR A 47 -68.20 3.54 35.39
N ASP A 48 -68.66 4.79 35.54
CA ASP A 48 -69.76 5.35 34.75
C ASP A 48 -69.32 6.49 33.78
N VAL A 49 -68.01 6.78 33.70
CA VAL A 49 -67.47 7.90 32.88
C VAL A 49 -67.10 7.49 31.45
N GLN A 50 -66.96 6.19 31.16
CA GLN A 50 -66.43 5.75 29.86
C GLN A 50 -67.40 5.88 28.68
N GLU A 51 -68.72 5.90 28.92
CA GLU A 51 -69.73 5.97 27.86
C GLU A 51 -69.92 7.40 27.30
N TYR A 52 -69.78 8.43 28.13
CA TYR A 52 -69.98 9.82 27.72
C TYR A 52 -68.78 10.40 26.94
N ASP A 53 -67.55 10.05 27.34
CA ASP A 53 -66.33 10.51 26.65
C ASP A 53 -66.17 9.87 25.27
N THR A 54 -66.68 8.65 25.08
CA THR A 54 -66.64 7.96 23.78
C THR A 54 -67.68 8.53 22.83
N ALA A 55 -68.90 8.83 23.30
CA ALA A 55 -69.95 9.45 22.49
C ALA A 55 -69.52 10.84 21.95
N GLN A 56 -68.92 11.69 22.79
CA GLN A 56 -68.43 13.01 22.35
C GLN A 56 -67.25 12.92 21.37
N LYS A 57 -66.34 11.96 21.57
CA LYS A 57 -65.24 11.71 20.60
C LYS A 57 -65.76 11.28 19.24
N LEU A 58 -66.78 10.41 19.21
CA LEU A 58 -67.39 9.94 17.96
C LEU A 58 -68.10 11.08 17.21
N GLU A 59 -68.71 12.03 17.91
CA GLU A 59 -69.31 13.23 17.29
C GLU A 59 -68.24 14.16 16.69
N ILE A 60 -67.08 14.34 17.35
CA ILE A 60 -65.97 15.15 16.84
C ILE A 60 -65.34 14.51 15.59
N GLU A 61 -65.24 13.18 15.54
CA GLU A 61 -64.71 12.48 14.36
C GLU A 61 -65.59 12.64 13.11
N GLN A 62 -66.91 12.79 13.30
CA GLN A 62 -67.88 13.01 12.21
C GLN A 62 -67.79 14.42 11.60
N LEU A 63 -67.15 15.37 12.29
CA LEU A 63 -66.96 16.76 11.84
C LEU A 63 -65.60 16.99 11.15
N ASP A 64 -64.83 15.93 10.86
CA ASP A 64 -63.52 16.06 10.24
C ASP A 64 -63.59 16.36 8.73
N ILE A 65 -63.19 17.58 8.37
CA ILE A 65 -63.12 18.06 6.97
C ILE A 65 -61.80 17.64 6.30
N SER A 66 -60.75 17.37 7.09
CA SER A 66 -59.37 17.19 6.58
C SER A 66 -59.18 15.91 5.77
N ARG A 67 -60.08 14.93 5.92
CA ARG A 67 -60.00 13.57 5.35
C ARG A 67 -58.68 12.85 5.70
N MET A 68 -57.93 13.34 6.68
CA MET A 68 -56.69 12.71 7.12
C MET A 68 -57.01 11.51 8.00
N SER A 69 -56.26 10.43 7.84
CA SER A 69 -56.37 9.29 8.76
C SER A 69 -56.17 9.77 10.21
N HIS A 70 -56.92 9.19 11.15
CA HIS A 70 -56.84 9.46 12.58
C HIS A 70 -55.37 9.49 13.05
N TRP A 71 -54.55 8.56 12.56
CA TRP A 71 -53.13 8.47 12.84
C TRP A 71 -52.33 9.73 12.44
N HIS A 72 -52.62 10.30 11.27
CA HIS A 72 -51.95 11.52 10.79
C HIS A 72 -52.40 12.75 11.59
N ARG A 73 -53.67 12.80 12.00
CA ARG A 73 -54.20 13.87 12.86
C ARG A 73 -53.51 13.89 14.23
N MET A 74 -53.37 12.74 14.87
CA MET A 74 -52.63 12.63 16.14
C MET A 74 -51.19 13.13 16.01
N LYS A 75 -50.50 12.77 14.92
CA LYS A 75 -49.13 13.22 14.67
C LYS A 75 -49.04 14.74 14.52
N VAL A 76 -49.97 15.37 13.81
CA VAL A 76 -50.03 16.84 13.65
C VAL A 76 -50.29 17.52 15.00
N ASN A 77 -51.14 16.92 15.84
CA ASN A 77 -51.47 17.42 17.17
C ASN A 77 -50.41 17.10 18.24
N CYS A 78 -49.27 16.51 17.86
CA CYS A 78 -48.24 16.06 18.79
C CYS A 78 -48.70 15.03 19.83
N GLU A 79 -49.78 14.31 19.54
CA GLU A 79 -50.30 13.22 20.36
C GLU A 79 -49.62 11.90 19.97
N CYS A 80 -49.43 11.01 20.95
CA CYS A 80 -48.85 9.70 20.67
C CYS A 80 -49.89 8.78 20.02
N PRO A 81 -49.69 8.32 18.77
CA PRO A 81 -50.62 7.40 18.11
C PRO A 81 -50.64 6.02 18.81
N PRO A 82 -51.70 5.20 18.65
CA PRO A 82 -51.76 3.86 19.23
C PRO A 82 -50.67 2.90 18.69
N MET A 83 -50.38 1.83 19.43
CA MET A 83 -49.21 0.94 19.21
C MET A 83 -49.48 -0.31 18.36
N ASP A 84 -50.75 -0.66 18.09
CA ASP A 84 -51.13 -2.06 17.83
C ASP A 84 -51.29 -2.48 16.38
N GLU A 85 -50.98 -1.59 15.43
CA GLU A 85 -51.24 -1.86 14.02
C GLU A 85 -50.19 -2.77 13.37
N PHE A 86 -48.91 -2.67 13.77
CA PHE A 86 -47.83 -3.41 13.12
C PHE A 86 -46.80 -4.04 14.07
N ARG A 87 -46.31 -5.23 13.72
CA ARG A 87 -45.29 -5.98 14.50
C ARG A 87 -44.03 -5.15 14.77
N TRP A 88 -43.55 -4.38 13.80
CA TRP A 88 -42.33 -3.57 13.94
C TRP A 88 -42.49 -2.45 14.98
N GLN A 89 -43.72 -1.96 15.23
CA GLN A 89 -43.98 -0.95 16.26
C GLN A 89 -43.70 -1.48 17.67
N ARG A 90 -43.83 -2.80 17.87
CA ARG A 90 -43.57 -3.47 19.15
C ARG A 90 -42.09 -3.78 19.40
N THR A 91 -41.22 -3.53 18.42
CA THR A 91 -39.78 -3.75 18.60
C THR A 91 -39.21 -2.76 19.60
N ARG A 92 -38.18 -3.18 20.34
CA ARG A 92 -37.50 -2.35 21.34
C ARG A 92 -36.97 -1.03 20.75
N GLU A 93 -36.47 -1.08 19.52
CA GLU A 93 -36.00 0.10 18.79
C GLU A 93 -37.13 1.10 18.49
N ALA A 94 -38.28 0.61 18.03
CA ALA A 94 -39.43 1.47 17.75
C ALA A 94 -39.97 2.11 19.03
N LEU A 95 -39.99 1.37 20.15
CA LEU A 95 -40.38 1.88 21.46
C LEU A 95 -39.40 2.96 21.96
N ARG A 96 -38.09 2.75 21.82
CA ARG A 96 -37.06 3.76 22.13
C ARG A 96 -37.26 5.04 21.32
N LYS A 97 -37.47 4.91 20.00
CA LYS A 97 -37.72 6.06 19.10
C LYS A 97 -39.00 6.82 19.49
N ARG A 98 -40.06 6.08 19.83
CA ARG A 98 -41.33 6.66 20.28
C ARG A 98 -41.18 7.43 21.58
N TYR A 99 -40.49 6.87 22.57
CA TYR A 99 -40.20 7.56 23.82
C TYR A 99 -39.35 8.81 23.60
N ALA A 100 -38.38 8.76 22.68
CA ALA A 100 -37.59 9.95 22.32
C ALA A 100 -38.42 11.07 21.67
N LEU A 101 -39.50 10.73 20.95
CA LEU A 101 -40.37 11.69 20.27
C LEU A 101 -41.46 12.28 21.17
N TYR A 102 -42.13 11.45 21.98
CA TYR A 102 -43.32 11.85 22.76
C TYR A 102 -43.06 11.88 24.27
N GLY A 103 -41.88 11.44 24.74
CA GLY A 103 -41.54 11.38 26.14
C GLY A 103 -42.43 10.43 26.94
N ARG A 104 -42.83 10.83 28.15
CA ARG A 104 -43.67 10.03 29.04
C ARG A 104 -45.09 9.81 28.50
N ALA A 105 -45.58 10.69 27.63
CA ALA A 105 -46.88 10.55 26.97
C ALA A 105 -46.96 9.31 26.07
N SER A 106 -45.81 8.73 25.68
CA SER A 106 -45.77 7.47 24.91
C SER A 106 -46.22 6.24 25.69
N GLY A 107 -46.30 6.31 27.02
CA GLY A 107 -46.62 5.16 27.88
C GLY A 107 -45.54 4.07 27.92
N VAL A 108 -44.38 4.29 27.28
CA VAL A 108 -43.26 3.35 27.30
C VAL A 108 -42.53 3.44 28.64
N ASP A 109 -42.21 2.28 29.22
CA ASP A 109 -41.40 2.20 30.44
C ASP A 109 -39.95 2.62 30.16
N PRO A 110 -39.40 3.63 30.87
CA PRO A 110 -38.01 4.06 30.71
C PRO A 110 -36.98 2.95 30.98
N GLY A 111 -37.31 1.95 31.80
CA GLY A 111 -36.44 0.79 32.04
C GLY A 111 -36.11 0.01 30.77
N LEU A 112 -37.04 -0.04 29.81
CA LEU A 112 -36.85 -0.72 28.53
C LEU A 112 -35.83 0.00 27.62
N LEU A 113 -35.45 1.24 27.91
CA LEU A 113 -34.51 1.99 27.08
C LEU A 113 -33.08 1.46 27.23
N TRP A 114 -32.68 1.10 28.45
CA TRP A 114 -31.35 0.59 28.78
C TRP A 114 -31.13 -0.83 28.27
N PRO A 115 -29.96 -1.21 27.75
CA PRO A 115 -29.72 -2.57 27.27
C PRO A 115 -30.02 -3.64 28.33
N SER A 116 -30.39 -4.84 27.86
CA SER A 116 -30.56 -5.99 28.76
C SER A 116 -29.22 -6.44 29.34
N SER A 117 -29.22 -7.19 30.44
CA SER A 117 -27.99 -7.78 31.00
C SER A 117 -27.28 -8.69 29.99
N ALA A 118 -28.04 -9.42 29.17
CA ALA A 118 -27.49 -10.23 28.08
C ALA A 118 -26.84 -9.36 26.98
N GLU A 119 -27.52 -8.30 26.54
CA GLU A 119 -26.99 -7.35 25.54
C GLU A 119 -25.71 -6.66 26.05
N LEU A 120 -25.64 -6.32 27.34
CA LEU A 120 -24.44 -5.75 27.96
C LEU A 120 -23.26 -6.73 27.97
N ALA A 121 -23.51 -8.01 28.25
CA ALA A 121 -22.46 -9.03 28.23
C ALA A 121 -21.92 -9.25 26.81
N GLU A 122 -22.80 -9.25 25.80
CA GLU A 122 -22.41 -9.31 24.38
C GLU A 122 -21.55 -8.09 23.98
N GLN A 123 -21.98 -6.88 24.35
CA GLN A 123 -21.23 -5.65 24.09
C GLN A 123 -19.85 -5.65 24.75
N GLN A 124 -19.75 -6.12 25.98
CA GLN A 124 -18.46 -6.24 26.68
C GLN A 124 -17.52 -7.23 25.97
N LEU A 125 -18.05 -8.36 25.51
CA LEU A 125 -17.26 -9.34 24.76
C LEU A 125 -16.81 -8.79 23.41
N GLU A 126 -17.67 -8.04 22.71
CA GLU A 126 -17.29 -7.35 21.47
C GLU A 126 -16.21 -6.31 21.71
N ASP A 127 -16.34 -5.50 22.75
CA ASP A 127 -15.34 -4.49 23.10
C ASP A 127 -14.00 -5.14 23.47
N ASP A 128 -13.98 -6.19 24.29
CA ASP A 128 -12.76 -6.91 24.63
C ASP A 128 -12.09 -7.59 23.42
N LEU A 129 -12.88 -8.05 22.44
CA LEU A 129 -12.37 -8.71 21.24
C LEU A 129 -11.81 -7.71 20.21
N TRP A 130 -12.53 -6.62 19.98
CA TRP A 130 -12.23 -5.69 18.87
C TRP A 130 -11.49 -4.44 19.31
N ARG A 131 -11.61 -4.04 20.58
CA ARG A 131 -10.99 -2.82 21.13
C ARG A 131 -9.89 -3.22 22.12
N PRO A 132 -8.63 -3.29 21.67
CA PRO A 132 -7.53 -3.56 22.57
C PRO A 132 -7.44 -2.48 23.65
N LYS A 133 -6.91 -2.86 24.82
CA LYS A 133 -6.75 -1.91 25.92
C LYS A 133 -5.60 -0.95 25.62
N LEU A 134 -5.72 0.28 26.13
CA LEU A 134 -4.70 1.32 25.91
C LEU A 134 -3.29 0.89 26.34
N VAL A 135 -3.19 0.08 27.40
CA VAL A 135 -1.90 -0.44 27.88
C VAL A 135 -1.27 -1.37 26.85
N GLU A 136 -2.06 -2.28 26.28
CA GLU A 136 -1.62 -3.24 25.26
C GLU A 136 -1.18 -2.51 23.99
N THR A 137 -1.92 -1.47 23.57
CA THR A 137 -1.54 -0.68 22.39
C THR A 137 -0.22 0.06 22.60
N ILE A 138 -0.01 0.64 23.79
CA ILE A 138 1.26 1.30 24.14
C ILE A 138 2.43 0.31 24.11
N GLU A 139 2.25 -0.89 24.63
CA GLU A 139 3.28 -1.93 24.62
C GLU A 139 3.61 -2.41 23.20
N MET A 140 2.60 -2.62 22.37
CA MET A 140 2.76 -2.96 20.95
C MET A 140 3.54 -1.88 20.20
N GLU A 141 3.18 -0.61 20.39
CA GLU A 141 3.85 0.52 19.72
C GLU A 141 5.31 0.66 20.16
N LYS A 142 5.59 0.48 21.46
CA LYS A 142 6.97 0.46 21.99
C LYS A 142 7.79 -0.65 21.35
N ALA A 143 7.26 -1.88 21.30
CA ALA A 143 7.95 -3.01 20.69
C ALA A 143 8.21 -2.77 19.19
N GLU A 144 7.28 -2.16 18.47
CA GLU A 144 7.46 -1.82 17.06
C GLU A 144 8.52 -0.72 16.87
N ALA A 145 8.54 0.29 17.74
CA ALA A 145 9.53 1.36 17.73
C ALA A 145 10.95 0.82 17.98
N GLU A 146 11.11 -0.08 18.96
CA GLU A 146 12.38 -0.74 19.26
C GLU A 146 12.88 -1.57 18.08
N ARG A 147 12.00 -2.36 17.44
CA ARG A 147 12.34 -3.11 16.23
C ARG A 147 12.82 -2.21 15.10
N LYS A 148 12.08 -1.14 14.79
CA LYS A 148 12.47 -0.16 13.77
C LYS A 148 13.80 0.50 14.09
N GLN A 149 14.05 0.81 15.35
CA GLN A 149 15.31 1.40 15.79
C GLN A 149 16.48 0.40 15.63
N GLN A 150 16.27 -0.86 15.97
CA GLN A 150 17.28 -1.90 15.81
C GLN A 150 17.59 -2.16 14.34
N ASP A 151 16.59 -2.22 13.47
CA ASP A 151 16.78 -2.36 12.02
C ASP A 151 17.56 -1.17 11.44
N ARG A 152 17.27 0.05 11.90
CA ARG A 152 18.03 1.24 11.52
C ARG A 152 19.49 1.13 11.97
N LYS A 153 19.76 0.72 13.21
CA LYS A 153 21.13 0.52 13.73
C LYS A 153 21.88 -0.53 12.91
N ASN A 154 21.26 -1.68 12.65
CA ASN A 154 21.83 -2.75 11.85
C ASN A 154 22.18 -2.27 10.43
N ARG A 155 21.28 -1.51 9.79
CA ARG A 155 21.53 -0.91 8.48
C ARG A 155 22.70 0.06 8.51
N MET A 156 22.78 0.94 9.51
CA MET A 156 23.89 1.90 9.63
C MET A 156 25.22 1.16 9.83
N HIS A 157 25.25 0.14 10.69
CA HIS A 157 26.42 -0.68 10.91
C HIS A 157 26.90 -1.38 9.62
N ALA A 158 25.97 -1.92 8.81
CA ALA A 158 26.32 -2.52 7.52
C ALA A 158 26.91 -1.49 6.54
N ILE A 159 26.38 -0.27 6.51
CA ILE A 159 26.92 0.82 5.70
C ILE A 159 28.33 1.19 6.16
N GLU A 160 28.57 1.30 7.47
CA GLU A 160 29.89 1.60 8.02
C GLU A 160 30.94 0.55 7.63
N LEU A 161 30.60 -0.74 7.70
CA LEU A 161 31.49 -1.82 7.27
C LEU A 161 31.80 -1.72 5.76
N ASN A 162 30.79 -1.43 4.93
CA ASN A 162 30.98 -1.26 3.50
C ASN A 162 31.83 -0.03 3.17
N LEU A 163 31.64 1.08 3.89
CA LEU A 163 32.44 2.30 3.73
C LEU A 163 33.91 2.07 4.07
N LYS A 164 34.21 1.30 5.13
CA LYS A 164 35.59 0.90 5.47
C LYS A 164 36.27 0.14 4.34
N ASN A 165 35.54 -0.74 3.66
CA ASN A 165 36.06 -1.55 2.54
C ASN A 165 36.06 -0.83 1.19
N TYR A 166 35.33 0.29 1.06
CA TYR A 166 35.10 0.99 -0.20
C TYR A 166 36.40 1.44 -0.88
N GLY A 167 37.35 1.98 -0.12
CA GLY A 167 38.62 2.48 -0.66
C GLY A 167 39.45 1.41 -1.36
N ASN A 168 39.43 0.17 -0.85
CA ASN A 168 40.15 -0.95 -1.47
C ASN A 168 39.45 -1.39 -2.76
N LEU A 169 38.11 -1.51 -2.72
CA LEU A 169 37.30 -1.86 -3.90
C LEU A 169 37.46 -0.85 -5.04
N LEU A 170 37.55 0.44 -4.71
CA LEU A 170 37.77 1.51 -5.69
C LEU A 170 39.13 1.36 -6.38
N LYS A 171 40.21 1.15 -5.61
CA LYS A 171 41.55 0.90 -6.16
C LYS A 171 41.59 -0.32 -7.07
N GLU A 172 40.96 -1.43 -6.65
CA GLU A 172 40.85 -2.63 -7.48
C GLU A 172 40.08 -2.38 -8.78
N TYR A 173 39.00 -1.61 -8.72
CA TYR A 173 38.21 -1.23 -9.89
C TYR A 173 39.03 -0.35 -10.86
N GLU A 174 39.68 0.68 -10.36
CA GLU A 174 40.55 1.56 -11.15
C GLU A 174 41.71 0.78 -11.80
N SER A 175 42.35 -0.11 -11.05
CA SER A 175 43.43 -0.96 -11.59
C SER A 175 42.94 -1.86 -12.73
N ARG A 176 41.71 -2.38 -12.64
CA ARG A 176 41.10 -3.19 -13.70
C ARG A 176 40.82 -2.36 -14.95
N ILE A 177 40.36 -1.13 -14.79
CA ILE A 177 40.17 -0.20 -15.90
C ILE A 177 41.52 0.11 -16.56
N GLN A 178 42.53 0.46 -15.77
CA GLN A 178 43.87 0.80 -16.29
C GLN A 178 44.48 -0.36 -17.07
N LYS A 179 44.39 -1.59 -16.55
CA LYS A 179 44.86 -2.81 -17.26
C LYS A 179 44.14 -3.00 -18.59
N LYS A 180 42.81 -2.93 -18.60
CA LYS A 180 42.02 -3.05 -19.84
C LYS A 180 42.37 -1.98 -20.86
N ASN A 181 42.58 -0.74 -20.41
CA ASN A 181 42.97 0.35 -21.29
C ASN A 181 44.38 0.15 -21.83
N ALA A 182 45.34 -0.27 -21.00
CA ALA A 182 46.70 -0.56 -21.41
C ALA A 182 46.77 -1.71 -22.42
N GLU A 183 46.01 -2.80 -22.20
CA GLU A 183 45.89 -3.92 -23.13
C GLU A 183 45.28 -3.46 -24.47
N ALA A 184 44.19 -2.68 -24.43
CA ALA A 184 43.58 -2.14 -25.63
C ALA A 184 44.53 -1.22 -26.42
N LEU A 185 45.32 -0.38 -25.72
CA LEU A 185 46.34 0.46 -26.34
C LEU A 185 47.48 -0.37 -26.93
N ALA A 186 47.97 -1.40 -26.21
CA ALA A 186 49.00 -2.30 -26.72
C ALA A 186 48.54 -3.02 -28.00
N ILE A 187 47.30 -3.52 -28.01
CA ILE A 187 46.70 -4.16 -29.20
C ILE A 187 46.61 -3.16 -30.36
N LYS A 188 46.22 -1.90 -30.12
CA LYS A 188 46.18 -0.86 -31.15
C LYS A 188 47.59 -0.57 -31.70
N LEU A 189 48.57 -0.36 -30.83
CA LEU A 189 49.96 -0.10 -31.21
C LEU A 189 50.57 -1.26 -32.00
N GLU A 190 50.32 -2.51 -31.59
CA GLU A 190 50.78 -3.68 -32.33
C GLU A 190 50.15 -3.79 -33.72
N LYS A 191 48.85 -3.48 -33.84
CA LYS A 191 48.17 -3.44 -35.14
C LYS A 191 48.77 -2.35 -36.03
N GLU A 192 48.98 -1.15 -35.51
CA GLU A 192 49.61 -0.05 -36.24
C GLU A 192 51.03 -0.39 -36.69
N ARG A 193 51.84 -1.01 -35.82
CA ARG A 193 53.19 -1.49 -36.17
C ARG A 193 53.14 -2.47 -37.35
N LYS A 194 52.25 -3.47 -37.28
CA LYS A 194 52.08 -4.46 -38.35
C LYS A 194 51.63 -3.82 -39.67
N ILE A 195 50.71 -2.85 -39.62
CA ILE A 195 50.27 -2.10 -40.80
C ILE A 195 51.43 -1.33 -41.43
N ARG A 196 52.26 -0.65 -40.62
CA ARG A 196 53.44 0.08 -41.12
C ARG A 196 54.47 -0.84 -41.76
N GLU A 197 54.79 -1.97 -41.13
CA GLU A 197 55.71 -2.97 -41.72
C GLU A 197 55.23 -3.46 -43.09
N ILE A 198 53.91 -3.68 -43.24
CA ILE A 198 53.30 -4.08 -44.52
C ILE A 198 53.39 -2.93 -45.53
N GLN A 199 53.11 -1.70 -45.10
CA GLN A 199 53.14 -0.52 -45.96
C GLN A 199 54.57 -0.21 -46.44
N ASP A 200 55.59 -0.35 -45.59
CA ASP A 200 56.99 -0.15 -45.97
C ASP A 200 57.45 -1.17 -47.02
N PHE A 201 56.94 -2.41 -46.94
CA PHE A 201 57.26 -3.46 -47.91
C PHE A 201 56.51 -3.31 -49.24
N LEU A 202 55.22 -2.95 -49.21
CA LEU A 202 54.38 -2.84 -50.41
C LEU A 202 54.42 -1.46 -51.08
N GLY A 203 54.76 -0.40 -50.33
CA GLY A 203 54.83 0.98 -50.80
C GLY A 203 53.50 1.74 -50.81
N TYR A 204 52.39 1.12 -50.39
CA TYR A 204 51.06 1.75 -50.31
C TYR A 204 50.29 1.21 -49.10
N ALA A 205 49.26 1.94 -48.66
CA ALA A 205 48.38 1.49 -47.57
C ALA A 205 47.53 0.31 -48.06
N ALA A 206 47.83 -0.88 -47.55
CA ALA A 206 47.22 -2.14 -47.98
C ALA A 206 46.28 -2.71 -46.92
N ASP A 207 45.19 -3.33 -47.36
CA ASP A 207 44.19 -3.93 -46.48
C ASP A 207 44.59 -5.37 -46.10
N PRO A 208 44.20 -5.88 -44.92
CA PRO A 208 44.54 -7.23 -44.49
C PRO A 208 43.99 -8.35 -45.39
N THR A 209 42.98 -8.05 -46.21
CA THR A 209 42.30 -8.99 -47.11
C THR A 209 43.02 -9.11 -48.47
N ASP A 210 43.99 -8.23 -48.76
CA ASP A 210 44.67 -8.23 -50.04
C ASP A 210 45.57 -9.47 -50.23
N PRO A 211 45.57 -10.10 -51.42
CA PRO A 211 46.33 -11.34 -51.66
C PRO A 211 47.84 -11.16 -51.45
N LYS A 212 48.39 -9.98 -51.80
CA LYS A 212 49.81 -9.66 -51.61
C LYS A 212 50.22 -9.58 -50.13
N VAL A 213 49.32 -9.13 -49.26
CA VAL A 213 49.55 -9.06 -47.81
C VAL A 213 49.57 -10.46 -47.21
N VAL A 214 48.67 -11.35 -47.66
CA VAL A 214 48.62 -12.75 -47.24
C VAL A 214 49.92 -13.47 -47.57
N GLU A 215 50.41 -13.34 -48.81
CA GLU A 215 51.68 -13.93 -49.23
C GLU A 215 52.88 -13.43 -48.41
N TYR A 216 52.92 -12.13 -48.09
CA TYR A 216 53.97 -11.54 -47.25
C TYR A 216 53.94 -12.10 -45.82
N LEU A 217 52.76 -12.18 -45.21
CA LEU A 217 52.59 -12.75 -43.87
C LEU A 217 52.97 -14.23 -43.81
N GLU A 218 52.72 -15.00 -44.88
CA GLU A 218 53.15 -16.39 -44.98
C GLU A 218 54.66 -16.53 -45.04
N LYS A 219 55.35 -15.70 -45.84
CA LYS A 219 56.82 -15.66 -45.90
C LYS A 219 57.42 -15.32 -44.53
N LYS A 220 56.91 -14.27 -43.86
CA LYS A 220 57.35 -13.88 -42.51
C LYS A 220 57.16 -15.00 -41.47
N LYS A 221 56.01 -15.68 -41.50
CA LYS A 221 55.76 -16.85 -40.62
C LYS A 221 56.74 -18.00 -40.86
N GLN A 222 57.14 -18.24 -42.11
CA GLN A 222 58.11 -19.30 -42.42
C GLN A 222 59.51 -18.94 -41.91
N GLU A 223 59.91 -17.68 -42.03
CA GLU A 223 61.17 -17.17 -41.51
C GLU A 223 61.22 -17.22 -39.97
N GLU A 224 60.17 -16.78 -39.29
CA GLU A 224 60.04 -16.86 -37.82
C GLU A 224 60.08 -18.32 -37.34
N LYS A 225 59.40 -19.25 -38.03
CA LYS A 225 59.47 -20.69 -37.72
C LYS A 225 60.87 -21.26 -37.86
N LYS A 226 61.62 -20.84 -38.90
CA LYS A 226 63.01 -21.26 -39.10
C LYS A 226 63.90 -20.66 -38.00
N ALA A 227 63.76 -19.38 -37.69
CA ALA A 227 64.49 -18.70 -36.63
C ALA A 227 64.22 -19.30 -35.24
N ALA A 228 62.97 -19.60 -34.91
CA ALA A 228 62.59 -20.23 -33.65
C ALA A 228 63.17 -21.65 -33.51
N LYS A 229 63.18 -22.44 -34.59
CA LYS A 229 63.85 -23.75 -34.60
C LYS A 229 65.35 -23.62 -34.35
N LEU A 230 66.01 -22.63 -34.95
CA LEU A 230 67.44 -22.37 -34.73
C LEU A 230 67.71 -21.88 -33.31
N ALA A 231 66.91 -20.97 -32.77
CA ALA A 231 67.03 -20.49 -31.40
C ALA A 231 66.81 -21.62 -30.38
N ARG A 232 65.85 -22.52 -30.63
CA ARG A 232 65.62 -23.71 -29.79
C ARG A 232 66.81 -24.66 -29.81
N LYS A 233 67.43 -24.89 -30.97
CA LYS A 233 68.67 -25.69 -31.07
C LYS A 233 69.81 -25.07 -30.29
N LYS A 234 70.05 -23.76 -30.45
CA LYS A 234 71.08 -23.02 -29.69
C LYS A 234 70.82 -23.01 -28.18
N ALA A 235 69.56 -22.88 -27.75
CA ALA A 235 69.17 -22.97 -26.34
C ALA A 235 69.39 -24.38 -25.77
N MET A 236 69.27 -25.42 -26.59
CA MET A 236 69.56 -26.80 -26.20
C MET A 236 71.08 -27.04 -26.12
N GLU A 237 71.85 -26.55 -27.09
CA GLU A 237 73.31 -26.60 -27.10
C GLU A 237 73.92 -25.88 -25.89
N THR A 238 73.44 -24.67 -25.58
CA THR A 238 73.90 -23.91 -24.40
C THR A 238 73.57 -24.59 -23.07
N LYS A 239 72.39 -25.21 -22.93
CA LYS A 239 72.05 -26.02 -21.75
C LYS A 239 72.95 -27.25 -21.63
N LEU A 240 73.27 -27.91 -22.75
CA LEU A 240 74.13 -29.09 -22.78
C LEU A 240 75.58 -28.72 -22.40
N ILE A 241 76.10 -27.60 -22.92
CA ILE A 241 77.41 -27.05 -22.53
C ILE A 241 77.45 -26.70 -21.04
N ALA A 242 76.42 -26.04 -20.51
CA ALA A 242 76.34 -25.70 -19.10
C ALA A 242 76.31 -26.95 -18.19
N GLN A 243 75.60 -28.00 -18.61
CA GLN A 243 75.54 -29.28 -17.89
C GLN A 243 76.89 -30.04 -17.92
N VAL A 244 77.61 -30.01 -19.04
CA VAL A 244 78.96 -30.59 -19.14
C VAL A 244 79.95 -29.81 -18.26
N GLN A 245 79.88 -28.48 -18.25
CA GLN A 245 80.72 -27.64 -17.39
C GLN A 245 80.44 -27.87 -15.89
N SER A 246 79.18 -28.03 -15.48
CA SER A 246 78.85 -28.38 -14.10
C SER A 246 79.32 -29.79 -13.69
N ASN A 247 79.39 -30.72 -14.64
CA ASN A 247 79.91 -32.07 -14.40
C ASN A 247 81.45 -32.14 -14.37
N MET A 248 82.16 -31.19 -14.99
CA MET A 248 83.64 -31.12 -14.94
C MET A 248 84.17 -30.42 -13.68
N ASN A 249 83.32 -29.69 -12.96
CA ASN A 249 83.67 -28.94 -11.75
C ASN A 249 83.29 -29.67 -10.44
N ASN A 250 82.77 -30.90 -10.53
CA ASN A 250 82.55 -31.84 -9.42
C ASN A 250 83.48 -33.04 -9.59
#